data_AF-A0A377XSU7-F1
#
_entry.id   AF-A0A377XSU7-F1
#
_cell.length_a   1.000
_cell.length_b   1.000
_cell.length_c   1.000
_cell.angle_alpha   90.00
_cell.angle_beta   90.00
_cell.angle_gamma   90.00
#
_symmetry.space_group_name_H-M   'P 1'
#
loop_
_entity.id
_entity.type
_entity.pdbx_description
1 polymer ?
#
loop_
_entity_poly.entity_id
_entity_poly.type
_entity_poly.pdbx_seq_one_letter_code
_entity_poly.pdbx_strand_id
1 'polypeptide(L)'
;MEKHSLLYGVKVGDKVHFDFQVRMPVVRDTIEALSLTYEKYGTTEGAVAATYYRIAVVAQVITALGDLTEDEITVDLLLNELNEDDFDFIDAQIEAIKKSG
;
A
#
# COMPACT_ATOMS: atom_id res chain seq x y z
N MET A 1 -8.40 -0.67 -14.68
CA MET A 1 -8.19 -1.52 -13.48
C MET A 1 -9.51 -1.59 -12.73
N GLU A 2 -9.76 -2.68 -12.02
CA GLU A 2 -10.97 -2.82 -11.21
C GLU A 2 -10.92 -1.84 -10.02
N LYS A 3 -12.08 -1.30 -9.64
CA LYS A 3 -12.21 -0.33 -8.56
C LYS A 3 -12.81 -1.02 -7.34
N HIS A 4 -12.13 -0.92 -6.21
CA HIS A 4 -12.52 -1.51 -4.94
C HIS A 4 -12.84 -0.41 -3.91
N SER A 5 -13.47 -0.79 -2.79
CA SER A 5 -13.77 0.13 -1.68
C SER A 5 -13.26 -0.45 -0.38
N LEU A 6 -12.49 0.34 0.37
CA LEU A 6 -12.10 0.08 1.74
C LEU A 6 -13.31 0.06 2.67
N LEU A 7 -13.17 -0.63 3.80
CA LEU A 7 -14.17 -0.74 4.86
C LEU A 7 -14.16 0.48 5.77
N TYR A 8 -12.98 0.96 6.17
CA TYR A 8 -12.82 2.11 7.07
C TYR A 8 -12.30 3.35 6.35
N GLY A 9 -11.47 3.13 5.32
CA GLY A 9 -10.93 4.19 4.48
C GLY A 9 -9.72 4.90 5.10
N VAL A 10 -9.01 5.65 4.25
CA VAL A 10 -7.82 6.43 4.63
C VAL A 10 -8.19 7.88 4.79
N LYS A 11 -7.88 8.49 5.94
CA LYS A 11 -8.22 9.90 6.19
C LYS A 11 -7.07 10.82 5.78
N VAL A 12 -7.41 11.87 5.03
CA VAL A 12 -6.49 12.98 4.68
C VAL A 12 -7.20 14.30 4.93
N GLY A 13 -6.70 15.06 5.90
CA GLY A 13 -7.38 16.27 6.38
C GLY A 13 -8.77 15.95 6.93
N ASP A 14 -9.81 16.58 6.36
CA ASP A 14 -11.21 16.36 6.76
C ASP A 14 -11.94 15.32 5.90
N LYS A 15 -11.24 14.67 4.96
CA LYS A 15 -11.83 13.72 4.02
C LYS A 15 -11.37 12.28 4.31
N VAL A 16 -12.28 11.33 4.14
CA VAL A 16 -11.99 9.89 4.20
C VAL A 16 -12.14 9.29 2.80
N HIS A 17 -11.12 8.58 2.34
CA HIS A 17 -10.99 8.00 1.01
C HIS A 17 -11.24 6.50 1.10
N PHE A 18 -12.29 6.03 0.43
CA PHE A 18 -12.68 4.62 0.44
C PHE A 18 -12.29 3.90 -0.84
N ASP A 19 -12.49 4.56 -1.98
CA ASP A 19 -12.23 3.98 -3.28
C ASP A 19 -10.73 3.74 -3.49
N PHE A 20 -10.34 2.58 -4.03
CA PHE A 20 -8.95 2.35 -4.42
C PHE A 20 -8.82 1.48 -5.68
N GLN A 21 -7.64 1.54 -6.28
CA GLN A 21 -7.22 0.67 -7.38
C GLN A 21 -5.78 0.20 -7.13
N VAL A 22 -5.51 -1.07 -7.43
CA VAL A 22 -4.16 -1.65 -7.35
C VAL A 22 -3.78 -2.34 -8.64
N ARG A 23 -2.49 -2.24 -9.00
CA ARG A 23 -1.89 -3.00 -10.11
C ARG A 23 -1.08 -4.17 -9.59
N MET A 24 -0.72 -5.08 -10.49
CA MET A 24 0.25 -6.12 -10.17
C MET A 24 1.60 -5.49 -9.79
N PRO A 25 2.21 -5.88 -8.66
CA PRO A 25 3.57 -5.50 -8.33
C PRO A 25 4.55 -6.05 -9.38
N VAL A 26 5.51 -5.22 -9.78
CA VAL A 26 6.67 -5.61 -10.59
C VAL A 26 7.92 -5.62 -9.72
N VAL A 27 9.01 -6.22 -10.23
CA VAL A 27 10.28 -6.34 -9.50
C VAL A 27 10.81 -4.98 -9.00
N ARG A 28 10.58 -3.90 -9.76
CA ARG A 28 10.98 -2.55 -9.36
C ARG A 28 10.30 -2.11 -8.05
N ASP A 29 9.02 -2.40 -7.86
CA ASP A 29 8.28 -2.02 -6.66
C ASP A 29 8.84 -2.73 -5.42
N THR A 30 9.24 -3.99 -5.59
CA THR A 30 9.92 -4.77 -4.54
C THR A 30 11.28 -4.17 -4.18
N ILE A 31 12.09 -3.79 -5.17
CA ILE A 31 13.39 -3.15 -4.93
C ILE A 31 13.19 -1.82 -4.19
N GLU A 32 12.23 -1.00 -4.63
CA GLU A 32 11.93 0.28 -3.99
C GLU A 32 11.46 0.11 -2.54
N ALA A 33 10.53 -0.82 -2.30
CA ALA A 33 10.07 -1.14 -0.96
C ALA A 33 11.20 -1.64 -0.04
N LEU A 34 12.12 -2.47 -0.56
CA LEU A 34 13.30 -2.90 0.19
C LEU A 34 14.25 -1.74 0.51
N SER A 35 14.52 -0.87 -0.47
CA SER A 35 15.32 0.35 -0.28
C SER A 35 14.72 1.24 0.80
N LEU A 36 13.42 1.58 0.71
CA LEU A 36 12.72 2.38 1.71
C LEU A 36 12.76 1.75 3.11
N THR A 37 12.64 0.41 3.17
CA THR A 37 12.73 -0.33 4.45
C THR A 37 14.12 -0.22 5.06
N TYR A 38 15.16 -0.42 4.24
CA TYR A 38 16.55 -0.31 4.68
C TYR A 38 16.91 1.12 5.06
N GLU A 39 16.45 2.13 4.32
CA GLU A 39 16.65 3.54 4.65
C GLU A 39 16.01 3.91 6.00
N LYS A 40 14.82 3.38 6.31
CA LYS A 40 14.12 3.68 7.57
C LYS A 40 14.70 2.96 8.78
N TYR A 41 15.11 1.71 8.64
CA TYR A 41 15.50 0.86 9.78
C TYR A 41 16.95 0.37 9.78
N GLY A 42 17.72 0.61 8.72
CA GLY A 42 19.07 0.06 8.54
C GLY A 42 19.12 -1.46 8.33
N THR A 43 17.96 -2.10 8.15
CA THR A 43 17.80 -3.54 7.94
C THR A 43 16.48 -3.85 7.24
N THR A 44 16.42 -4.99 6.56
CA THR A 44 15.18 -5.57 6.02
C THR A 44 14.70 -6.77 6.84
N GLU A 45 15.36 -7.08 7.95
CA GLU A 45 15.09 -8.23 8.80
C GLU A 45 14.27 -7.87 10.05
N GLY A 46 13.49 -8.83 10.54
CA GLY A 46 12.67 -8.70 11.75
C GLY A 46 11.23 -8.23 11.47
N ALA A 47 10.34 -8.44 12.43
CA ALA A 47 8.90 -8.23 12.26
C ALA A 47 8.55 -6.79 11.87
N VAL A 48 9.18 -5.79 12.48
CA VAL A 48 8.91 -4.37 12.20
C VAL A 48 9.30 -4.00 10.77
N ALA A 49 10.52 -4.37 10.34
CA ALA A 49 10.99 -4.11 8.98
C ALA A 49 10.13 -4.86 7.94
N ALA A 50 9.76 -6.11 8.22
CA ALA A 50 8.89 -6.90 7.36
C ALA A 50 7.48 -6.28 7.20
N THR A 51 6.88 -5.78 8.28
CA THR A 51 5.58 -5.09 8.22
C THR A 51 5.69 -3.79 7.42
N TYR A 52 6.72 -2.98 7.66
CA TYR A 52 6.95 -1.76 6.88
C TYR A 52 7.15 -2.05 5.38
N TYR A 53 7.93 -3.08 5.05
CA TYR A 53 8.14 -3.52 3.69
C TYR A 53 6.81 -3.85 2.98
N ARG A 54 5.90 -4.57 3.65
CA ARG A 54 4.58 -4.87 3.07
C ARG A 54 3.77 -3.61 2.78
N ILE A 55 3.75 -2.65 3.70
CA ILE A 55 3.07 -1.36 3.49
C ILE A 55 3.75 -0.57 2.36
N ALA A 56 5.07 -0.59 2.27
CA ALA A 56 5.81 0.05 1.20
C ALA A 56 5.48 -0.57 -0.16
N VAL A 57 5.36 -1.90 -0.26
CA VAL A 57 4.89 -2.56 -1.49
C VAL A 57 3.48 -2.09 -1.86
N VAL A 58 2.57 -2.03 -0.88
CA VAL A 58 1.20 -1.53 -1.12
C VAL A 58 1.22 -0.09 -1.66
N ALA A 59 1.99 0.81 -1.05
CA ALA A 59 2.13 2.19 -1.52
C ALA A 59 2.61 2.28 -2.98
N GLN A 60 3.54 1.42 -3.40
CA GLN A 60 4.06 1.41 -4.78
C GLN A 60 3.03 0.98 -5.83
N VAL A 61 2.00 0.22 -5.44
CA VAL A 61 1.07 -0.42 -6.39
C VAL A 61 -0.36 0.09 -6.33
N ILE A 62 -0.70 0.92 -5.34
CA ILE A 62 -1.94 1.70 -5.38
C ILE A 62 -1.79 2.76 -6.48
N THR A 63 -2.68 2.74 -7.46
CA THR A 63 -2.71 3.71 -8.57
C THR A 63 -3.82 4.76 -8.40
N ALA A 64 -4.71 4.56 -7.43
CA ALA A 64 -5.73 5.52 -7.05
C ALA A 64 -6.19 5.22 -5.62
N LEU A 65 -6.36 6.27 -4.79
CA LEU A 65 -6.97 6.21 -3.47
C LEU A 65 -7.90 7.43 -3.29
N GLY A 66 -9.17 7.25 -3.61
CA GLY A 66 -10.12 8.34 -3.80
C GLY A 66 -9.65 9.28 -4.90
N ASP A 67 -9.43 10.54 -4.56
CA ASP A 67 -8.90 11.61 -5.42
C ASP A 67 -7.46 12.03 -5.05
N LEU A 68 -6.74 11.21 -4.27
CA LEU A 68 -5.31 11.43 -4.02
C LEU A 68 -4.51 11.19 -5.31
N THR A 69 -3.53 12.05 -5.55
CA THR A 69 -2.49 11.83 -6.56
C THR A 69 -1.51 10.75 -6.12
N GLU A 70 -0.79 10.13 -7.06
CA GLU A 70 0.20 9.08 -6.74
C GLU A 70 1.26 9.57 -5.72
N ASP A 71 1.70 10.82 -5.83
CA ASP A 71 2.69 11.42 -4.92
C ASP A 71 2.16 11.63 -3.48
N GLU A 72 0.83 11.70 -3.30
CA GLU A 72 0.20 11.83 -1.98
C GLU A 72 0.07 10.47 -1.26
N ILE A 73 0.12 9.36 -2.00
CA ILE A 73 -0.02 8.00 -1.45
C ILE A 73 1.34 7.51 -0.95
N THR A 74 1.76 8.07 0.19
CA THR A 74 3.06 7.76 0.80
C THR A 74 2.98 6.58 1.77
N VAL A 75 4.12 5.93 2.02
CA VAL A 75 4.22 4.87 3.05
C VAL A 75 3.80 5.39 4.42
N ASP A 76 4.21 6.61 4.77
CA ASP A 76 3.86 7.23 6.06
C ASP A 76 2.36 7.55 6.16
N LEU A 77 1.70 7.96 5.07
CA LEU A 77 0.25 8.12 5.07
C LEU A 77 -0.43 6.78 5.42
N LEU A 78 -0.07 5.71 4.71
CA LEU A 78 -0.69 4.41 4.92
C LEU A 78 -0.39 3.85 6.32
N LEU A 79 0.83 4.02 6.85
CA LEU A 79 1.15 3.58 8.21
C LEU A 79 0.31 4.25 9.30
N ASN A 80 -0.09 5.50 9.08
CA ASN A 80 -0.84 6.27 10.08
C ASN A 80 -2.36 6.10 9.95
N GLU A 81 -2.87 5.92 8.72
CA GLU A 81 -4.29 6.06 8.42
C GLU A 81 -4.93 4.81 7.81
N LEU A 82 -4.14 3.82 7.37
CA LEU A 82 -4.67 2.55 6.87
C LEU A 82 -4.86 1.58 8.03
N ASN A 83 -6.10 1.13 8.23
CA ASN A 83 -6.40 0.09 9.20
C ASN A 83 -5.89 -1.29 8.73
N GLU A 84 -5.62 -2.19 9.67
CA GLU A 84 -5.15 -3.56 9.39
C GLU A 84 -6.13 -4.36 8.50
N ASP A 85 -7.45 -4.25 8.72
CA ASP A 85 -8.46 -4.93 7.90
C ASP A 85 -8.45 -4.43 6.44
N ASP A 86 -8.26 -3.12 6.27
CA ASP A 86 -8.18 -2.48 4.96
C ASP A 86 -6.87 -2.82 4.24
N PHE A 87 -5.77 -2.92 4.98
CA PHE A 87 -4.49 -3.42 4.47
C PHE A 87 -4.60 -4.87 3.98
N ASP A 88 -5.17 -5.76 4.78
CA ASP A 88 -5.36 -7.16 4.41
C ASP A 88 -6.29 -7.29 3.19
N PHE A 89 -7.31 -6.42 3.08
CA PHE A 89 -8.16 -6.38 1.91
C PHE A 89 -7.40 -5.98 0.64
N ILE A 90 -6.56 -4.95 0.70
CA ILE A 90 -5.72 -4.52 -0.43
C ILE A 90 -4.73 -5.64 -0.82
N ASP A 91 -4.07 -6.26 0.15
CA ASP A 91 -3.12 -7.37 -0.07
C ASP A 91 -3.82 -8.54 -0.78
N ALA A 92 -5.06 -8.87 -0.36
CA ALA A 92 -5.87 -9.89 -1.02
C ALA A 92 -6.21 -9.54 -2.49
N GLN A 93 -6.50 -8.27 -2.81
CA GLN A 93 -6.73 -7.85 -4.20
C GLN A 93 -5.46 -7.97 -5.06
N ILE A 94 -4.29 -7.62 -4.49
CA ILE A 94 -3.01 -7.79 -5.16
C ILE A 94 -2.76 -9.27 -5.49
N GLU A 95 -3.01 -10.17 -4.53
CA GLU A 95 -2.89 -11.62 -4.72
C GLU A 95 -3.90 -12.19 -5.73
N ALA A 96 -5.13 -11.64 -5.77
CA ALA A 96 -6.12 -12.03 -6.76
C ALA A 96 -5.67 -11.71 -8.19
N ILE A 97 -5.07 -10.53 -8.41
CA ILE A 97 -4.51 -10.15 -9.71
C ILE A 97 -3.42 -11.14 -10.16
N LYS A 98 -2.51 -11.55 -9.26
CA LYS A 98 -1.43 -12.51 -9.56
C LYS A 98 -1.98 -13.88 -10.02
N LYS A 99 -3.11 -14.31 -9.48
CA LYS A 99 -3.74 -15.61 -9.82
C LYS A 99 -4.53 -15.57 -11.13
N SER A 100 -4.91 -14.39 -11.60
CA SER A 100 -5.66 -14.20 -12.85
C SER A 100 -4.76 -13.93 -14.07
N GLY A 101 -3.45 -13.78 -13.86
CA GLY A 101 -2.44 -13.58 -14.91
C GLY A 101 -1.76 -14.85 -15.41
#